data_AF-A0A1S8C4M0-F1
#
_entry.id   AF-A0A1S8C4M0-F1
#
_cell.length_a   1.000
_cell.length_b   1.000
_cell.length_c   1.000
_cell.angle_alpha   90.00
_cell.angle_beta   90.00
_cell.angle_gamma   90.00
#
_symmetry.space_group_name_H-M   'P 1'
#
loop_
_entity.id
_entity.type
_entity.pdbx_description
1 polymer ?
#
loop_
_entity_poly.entity_id
_entity_poly.type
_entity_poly.pdbx_seq_one_letter_code
_entity_poly.pdbx_strand_id
1 'polypeptide(L)'
;MRGGILAAWAADGFERGRLGYPTTEETATVDGSGAFGWFQGGAVYWSPATGAQVMSGDILAAWVAQGFEQGPLGSPTTGEHPTADGRGSATWFQHGATYRSPATGAHWLTGPILAAWVAQDFERGPLGYPVSDPHPRGRRHPRRLPGRQPDRHRHRPGGPGDRGGSRRMNARTLRGGVLLTLALLLPGCTSGPDVTAAASTTSGSRPSSDPSPPPSPLPTPLPTPLPTPTPAGSAEAA
;
A
#
# COMPACT_ATOMS: atom_id res chain seq x y z
N MET A 1 -21.06 3.87 -10.26
CA MET A 1 -19.78 4.63 -10.26
C MET A 1 -20.02 6.13 -10.20
N ARG A 2 -19.25 6.87 -9.39
CA ARG A 2 -19.33 8.33 -9.28
C ARG A 2 -17.93 8.96 -9.23
N GLY A 3 -17.88 10.30 -9.22
CA GLY A 3 -16.68 11.08 -8.94
C GLY A 3 -15.45 10.72 -9.79
N GLY A 4 -14.29 10.62 -9.14
CA GLY A 4 -13.02 10.33 -9.81
C GLY A 4 -12.98 8.96 -10.49
N ILE A 5 -13.68 7.96 -9.94
CA ILE A 5 -13.76 6.62 -10.53
C ILE A 5 -14.54 6.67 -11.85
N LEU A 6 -15.68 7.37 -11.87
CA LEU A 6 -16.45 7.59 -13.09
C LEU A 6 -15.62 8.35 -14.14
N ALA A 7 -14.86 9.36 -13.73
CA ALA A 7 -14.01 10.13 -14.63
C ALA A 7 -12.88 9.28 -15.25
N ALA A 8 -12.25 8.40 -14.47
CA ALA A 8 -11.25 7.48 -14.99
C ALA A 8 -11.85 6.44 -15.93
N TRP A 9 -13.03 5.90 -15.62
CA TRP A 9 -13.74 4.98 -16.52
C TRP A 9 -14.14 5.66 -17.83
N ALA A 10 -14.58 6.92 -17.76
CA ALA A 10 -14.86 7.73 -18.95
C ALA A 10 -13.60 7.95 -19.80
N ALA A 11 -12.47 8.26 -19.18
CA ALA A 11 -11.18 8.44 -19.85
C ALA A 11 -10.66 7.14 -20.49
N ASP A 12 -11.04 5.98 -19.94
CA ASP A 12 -10.71 4.66 -20.49
C ASP A 12 -11.60 4.26 -21.67
N GLY A 13 -12.65 5.02 -21.98
CA GLY A 13 -13.61 4.74 -23.05
C GLY A 13 -14.87 3.97 -22.61
N PHE A 14 -15.21 4.08 -21.32
CA PHE A 14 -16.36 3.40 -20.70
C PHE A 14 -16.36 1.88 -20.97
N GLU A 15 -17.51 1.29 -21.28
CA GLU A 15 -17.66 -0.14 -21.56
C GLU A 15 -16.90 -0.61 -22.82
N ARG A 16 -16.51 0.32 -23.69
CA ARG A 16 -15.71 0.04 -24.89
C ARG A 16 -14.21 0.07 -24.61
N GLY A 17 -13.82 0.52 -23.42
CA GLY A 17 -12.46 0.58 -22.93
C GLY A 17 -11.90 -0.78 -22.53
N ARG A 18 -10.67 -0.78 -22.02
CA ARG A 18 -10.03 -1.99 -21.47
C ARG A 18 -10.68 -2.44 -20.17
N LEU A 19 -11.31 -1.54 -19.42
CA LEU A 19 -12.01 -1.87 -18.18
C LEU A 19 -13.34 -2.60 -18.42
N GLY A 20 -14.05 -2.32 -19.51
CA GLY A 20 -15.38 -2.88 -19.75
C GLY A 20 -16.42 -2.37 -18.75
N TYR A 21 -17.43 -3.19 -18.44
CA TYR A 21 -18.50 -2.81 -17.51
C TYR A 21 -18.07 -2.89 -16.05
N PRO A 22 -18.62 -2.02 -15.17
CA PRO A 22 -18.47 -2.17 -13.73
C PRO A 22 -19.13 -3.47 -13.25
N THR A 23 -18.46 -4.20 -12.36
CA THR A 23 -18.98 -5.44 -11.75
C THR A 23 -19.43 -5.23 -10.30
N THR A 24 -18.97 -4.15 -9.66
CA THR A 24 -19.41 -3.74 -8.33
C THR A 24 -19.84 -2.28 -8.36
N GLU A 25 -20.57 -1.88 -7.32
CA GLU A 25 -20.67 -0.47 -6.99
C GLU A 25 -19.34 0.03 -6.40
N GLU A 26 -19.22 1.35 -6.35
CA GLU A 26 -18.13 2.04 -5.67
C GLU A 26 -18.17 1.73 -4.18
N THR A 27 -17.06 1.23 -3.65
CA THR A 27 -16.91 0.79 -2.27
C THR A 27 -15.78 1.56 -1.61
N ALA A 28 -16.01 2.08 -0.40
CA ALA A 28 -14.96 2.72 0.38
C ALA A 28 -13.90 1.71 0.81
N THR A 29 -12.64 2.14 0.88
CA THR A 29 -11.55 1.33 1.45
C THR A 29 -11.76 1.15 2.95
N VAL A 30 -11.20 0.07 3.51
CA VAL A 30 -11.46 -0.28 4.92
C VAL A 30 -10.91 0.78 5.88
N ASP A 31 -9.79 1.40 5.52
CA ASP A 31 -9.14 2.49 6.25
C ASP A 31 -9.79 3.86 6.00
N GLY A 32 -10.78 3.95 5.10
CA GLY A 32 -11.44 5.19 4.71
C GLY A 32 -10.56 6.16 3.93
N SER A 33 -9.38 5.74 3.46
CA SER A 33 -8.45 6.60 2.70
C SER A 33 -8.88 6.83 1.25
N GLY A 34 -9.82 6.03 0.74
CA GLY A 34 -10.27 6.10 -0.64
C GLY A 34 -11.53 5.30 -0.93
N ALA A 35 -11.75 5.10 -2.22
CA ALA A 35 -12.81 4.26 -2.76
C ALA A 35 -12.29 3.47 -3.94
N PHE A 36 -12.88 2.32 -4.23
CA PHE A 36 -12.54 1.52 -5.40
C PHE A 36 -13.80 0.96 -6.06
N GLY A 37 -13.68 0.62 -7.33
CA GLY A 37 -14.70 -0.07 -8.11
C GLY A 37 -14.08 -1.17 -8.95
N TRP A 38 -14.73 -2.33 -8.96
CA TRP A 38 -14.34 -3.44 -9.83
C TRP A 38 -15.03 -3.33 -11.19
N PHE A 39 -14.29 -3.72 -12.21
CA PHE A 39 -14.70 -3.76 -13.60
C PHE A 39 -14.32 -5.12 -14.19
N GLN A 40 -14.91 -5.47 -15.34
CA GLN A 40 -14.63 -6.73 -16.01
C GLN A 40 -13.15 -6.93 -16.33
N GLY A 41 -12.46 -5.85 -16.73
CA GLY A 41 -11.05 -5.84 -17.10
C GLY A 41 -10.08 -5.42 -16.00
N GLY A 42 -10.53 -5.10 -14.79
CA GLY A 42 -9.66 -4.62 -13.74
C GLY A 42 -10.37 -3.88 -12.60
N ALA A 43 -9.68 -2.93 -11.99
CA ALA A 43 -10.23 -2.09 -10.95
C ALA A 43 -9.76 -0.65 -11.13
N VAL A 44 -10.58 0.26 -10.63
CA VAL A 44 -10.20 1.66 -10.47
C VAL A 44 -10.18 1.96 -8.99
N TYR A 45 -9.01 2.38 -8.50
CA TYR A 45 -8.81 2.82 -7.12
C TYR A 45 -8.72 4.34 -7.10
N TRP A 46 -9.41 4.99 -6.19
CA TRP A 46 -9.39 6.44 -6.04
C TRP A 46 -9.01 6.81 -4.61
N SER A 47 -8.12 7.79 -4.46
CA SER A 47 -7.88 8.46 -3.19
C SER A 47 -7.79 9.99 -3.39
N PRO A 48 -8.02 10.80 -2.35
CA PRO A 48 -7.79 12.24 -2.42
C PRO A 48 -6.34 12.60 -2.73
N ALA A 49 -5.38 11.75 -2.33
CA ALA A 49 -3.95 11.99 -2.51
C ALA A 49 -3.46 11.71 -3.93
N THR A 50 -4.00 10.68 -4.58
CA THR A 50 -3.47 10.17 -5.85
C THR A 50 -4.46 10.29 -7.01
N GLY A 51 -5.72 10.63 -6.73
CA GLY A 51 -6.77 10.58 -7.75
C GLY A 51 -7.10 9.13 -8.14
N ALA A 52 -7.74 8.96 -9.30
CA ALA A 52 -8.16 7.66 -9.78
C ALA A 52 -7.03 6.95 -10.54
N GLN A 53 -6.71 5.74 -10.12
CA GLN A 53 -5.67 4.87 -10.64
C GLN A 53 -6.31 3.60 -11.21
N VAL A 54 -6.10 3.38 -12.50
CA VAL A 54 -6.58 2.20 -13.21
C VAL A 54 -5.53 1.10 -13.09
N MET A 55 -5.95 -0.09 -12.66
CA MET A 55 -5.10 -1.26 -12.50
C MET A 55 -5.79 -2.49 -13.09
N SER A 56 -5.01 -3.37 -13.71
CA SER A 56 -5.55 -4.57 -14.37
C SER A 56 -4.62 -5.77 -14.24
N GLY A 57 -5.15 -6.93 -14.65
CA GLY A 57 -4.37 -8.17 -14.84
C GLY A 57 -3.52 -8.59 -13.63
N ASP A 58 -2.31 -9.07 -13.93
CA ASP A 58 -1.41 -9.67 -12.96
C ASP A 58 -0.97 -8.66 -11.87
N ILE A 59 -0.83 -7.37 -12.21
CA ILE A 59 -0.46 -6.33 -11.24
C ILE A 59 -1.54 -6.17 -10.18
N LEU A 60 -2.80 -6.07 -10.62
CA LEU A 60 -3.94 -6.01 -9.71
C LEU A 60 -4.02 -7.28 -8.87
N ALA A 61 -3.88 -8.46 -9.48
CA ALA A 61 -3.91 -9.73 -8.77
C ALA A 61 -2.81 -9.83 -7.69
N ALA A 62 -1.58 -9.40 -8.00
CA ALA A 62 -0.47 -9.38 -7.05
C ALA A 62 -0.76 -8.43 -5.87
N TRP A 63 -1.29 -7.23 -6.14
CA TRP A 63 -1.63 -6.26 -5.10
C TRP A 63 -2.80 -6.73 -4.21
N VAL A 64 -3.80 -7.38 -4.79
CA VAL A 64 -4.91 -8.02 -4.05
C VAL A 64 -4.38 -9.12 -3.13
N ALA A 65 -3.49 -9.99 -3.64
CA ALA A 65 -2.99 -11.15 -2.92
C ALA A 65 -2.20 -10.78 -1.66
N GLN A 66 -1.59 -9.60 -1.63
CA GLN A 66 -0.87 -9.08 -0.45
C GLN A 66 -1.74 -8.30 0.54
N GLY A 67 -3.05 -8.18 0.30
CA GLY A 67 -3.98 -7.49 1.20
C GLY A 67 -4.26 -6.01 0.86
N PHE A 68 -4.17 -5.64 -0.42
CA PHE A 68 -4.52 -4.30 -0.91
C PHE A 68 -3.74 -3.17 -0.19
N GLU A 69 -4.42 -2.08 0.18
CA GLU A 69 -3.87 -0.93 0.88
C GLU A 69 -3.39 -1.25 2.30
N GLN A 70 -3.87 -2.34 2.90
CA GLN A 70 -3.40 -2.82 4.20
C GLN A 70 -2.13 -3.68 4.08
N GLY A 71 -1.76 -4.05 2.84
CA GLY A 71 -0.57 -4.82 2.53
C GLY A 71 0.72 -4.01 2.60
N PRO A 72 1.88 -4.67 2.40
CA PRO A 72 3.20 -4.04 2.55
C PRO A 72 3.46 -2.85 1.62
N LEU A 73 2.77 -2.76 0.47
CA LEU A 73 2.95 -1.68 -0.50
C LEU A 73 2.11 -0.43 -0.18
N GLY A 74 1.02 -0.57 0.57
CA GLY A 74 0.05 0.51 0.77
C GLY A 74 -0.80 0.80 -0.47
N SER A 75 -1.31 2.03 -0.54
CA SER A 75 -2.16 2.52 -1.65
C SER A 75 -1.35 2.78 -2.93
N PRO A 76 -1.95 2.63 -4.12
CA PRO A 76 -1.32 2.97 -5.39
C PRO A 76 -1.11 4.49 -5.53
N THR A 77 0.07 4.87 -5.99
CA THR A 77 0.46 6.26 -6.27
C THR A 77 0.44 6.58 -7.76
N THR A 78 0.52 5.57 -8.60
CA THR A 78 0.38 5.69 -10.05
C THR A 78 -0.59 4.63 -10.58
N GLY A 79 -1.05 4.82 -11.82
CA GLY A 79 -1.72 3.78 -12.56
C GLY A 79 -0.71 2.78 -13.10
N GLU A 80 -1.23 1.74 -13.72
CA GLU A 80 -0.41 0.85 -14.56
C GLU A 80 0.16 1.64 -15.75
N HIS A 81 1.49 1.64 -15.88
CA HIS A 81 2.24 2.32 -16.94
C HIS A 81 3.31 1.39 -17.52
N PRO A 82 3.73 1.56 -18.79
CA PRO A 82 4.80 0.74 -19.37
C PRO A 82 6.14 0.96 -18.66
N THR A 83 6.95 -0.09 -18.56
CA THR A 83 8.34 0.00 -18.09
C THR A 83 9.23 0.74 -19.07
N ALA A 84 10.41 1.20 -18.62
CA ALA A 84 11.30 2.05 -19.43
C ALA A 84 11.88 1.31 -20.64
N ASP A 85 11.99 -0.02 -20.56
CA ASP A 85 12.39 -0.89 -21.67
C ASP A 85 11.24 -1.25 -22.63
N GLY A 86 10.00 -0.87 -22.29
CA GLY A 86 8.78 -1.15 -23.06
C GLY A 86 8.35 -2.62 -23.09
N ARG A 87 8.91 -3.48 -22.24
CA ARG A 87 8.63 -4.94 -22.26
C ARG A 87 7.65 -5.40 -21.19
N GLY A 88 7.21 -4.49 -20.34
CA GLY A 88 6.36 -4.80 -19.21
C GLY A 88 5.54 -3.60 -18.76
N SER A 89 4.85 -3.79 -17.65
CA SER A 89 4.09 -2.75 -16.97
C SER A 89 4.56 -2.63 -15.53
N ALA A 90 4.39 -1.46 -14.94
CA ALA A 90 4.65 -1.22 -13.54
C ALA A 90 3.56 -0.35 -12.91
N THR A 91 3.42 -0.47 -11.60
CA THR A 91 2.62 0.42 -10.76
C THR A 91 3.41 0.76 -9.52
N TRP A 92 3.47 2.04 -9.17
CA TRP A 92 4.03 2.50 -7.91
C TRP A 92 2.97 2.59 -6.82
N PHE A 93 3.40 2.31 -5.61
CA PHE A 93 2.62 2.35 -4.38
C PHE A 93 3.38 3.17 -3.34
N GLN A 94 2.71 3.49 -2.23
CA GLN A 94 3.29 4.29 -1.13
C GLN A 94 4.63 3.74 -0.61
N HIS A 95 4.79 2.42 -0.59
CA HIS A 95 5.95 1.76 0.02
C HIS A 95 6.70 0.82 -0.95
N GLY A 96 6.38 0.85 -2.23
CA GLY A 96 7.07 0.01 -3.20
C GLY A 96 6.49 0.09 -4.61
N ALA A 97 6.77 -0.93 -5.41
CA ALA A 97 6.30 -1.02 -6.79
C ALA A 97 6.01 -2.47 -7.15
N THR A 98 5.02 -2.67 -8.03
CA THR A 98 4.77 -3.96 -8.68
C THR A 98 5.18 -3.85 -10.13
N TYR A 99 6.02 -4.79 -10.59
CA TYR A 99 6.48 -4.89 -11.96
C TYR A 99 5.97 -6.18 -12.57
N ARG A 100 5.50 -6.09 -13.82
CA ARG A 100 4.99 -7.22 -14.58
C ARG A 100 5.72 -7.32 -15.90
N SER A 101 6.23 -8.50 -16.21
CA SER A 101 6.71 -8.83 -17.55
C SER A 101 6.03 -10.09 -18.07
N PRO A 102 5.94 -10.30 -19.40
CA PRO A 102 5.46 -11.56 -19.97
C PRO A 102 6.29 -12.78 -19.53
N ALA A 103 7.58 -12.58 -19.21
CA ALA A 103 8.49 -13.67 -18.88
C ALA A 103 8.41 -14.09 -17.40
N THR A 104 8.16 -13.14 -16.50
CA THR A 104 8.23 -13.37 -15.04
C THR A 104 6.87 -13.32 -14.37
N GLY A 105 5.86 -12.70 -14.99
CA GLY A 105 4.61 -12.36 -14.31
C GLY A 105 4.76 -11.10 -13.46
N ALA A 106 3.81 -10.86 -12.56
CA ALA A 106 3.82 -9.69 -11.68
C ALA A 106 4.49 -10.00 -10.34
N HIS A 107 5.45 -9.17 -9.96
CA HIS A 107 6.16 -9.24 -8.70
C HIS A 107 6.30 -7.86 -8.07
N TRP A 108 6.07 -7.79 -6.77
CA TRP A 108 6.23 -6.55 -6.02
C TRP A 108 7.60 -6.46 -5.38
N LEU A 109 8.09 -5.24 -5.18
CA LEU A 109 9.36 -4.93 -4.53
C LEU A 109 9.11 -3.80 -3.53
N THR A 110 9.73 -3.88 -2.36
CA THR A 110 9.61 -2.88 -1.31
C THR A 110 10.94 -2.66 -0.58
N GLY A 111 11.05 -1.52 0.10
CA GLY A 111 12.13 -1.24 1.06
C GLY A 111 13.54 -1.35 0.45
N PRO A 112 14.52 -1.91 1.19
CA PRO A 112 15.90 -1.97 0.73
C PRO A 112 16.13 -2.81 -0.53
N ILE A 113 15.27 -3.81 -0.79
CA ILE A 113 15.39 -4.64 -2.00
C ILE A 113 15.06 -3.80 -3.23
N LEU A 114 13.96 -3.06 -3.18
CA LEU A 114 13.60 -2.12 -4.23
C LEU A 114 14.71 -1.09 -4.42
N ALA A 115 15.19 -0.46 -3.35
CA ALA A 115 16.24 0.55 -3.42
C ALA A 115 17.52 0.01 -4.10
N ALA A 116 17.95 -1.20 -3.76
CA ALA A 116 19.13 -1.82 -4.36
C ALA A 116 18.94 -2.19 -5.84
N TRP A 117 17.73 -2.56 -6.25
CA TRP A 117 17.39 -2.86 -7.64
C TRP A 117 17.30 -1.58 -8.48
N VAL A 118 16.68 -0.52 -7.94
CA VAL A 118 16.64 0.83 -8.55
C VAL A 118 18.06 1.37 -8.78
N ALA A 119 18.96 1.21 -7.80
CA ALA A 119 20.35 1.64 -7.91
C ALA A 119 21.15 0.91 -9.02
N GLN A 120 20.61 -0.20 -9.53
CA GLN A 120 21.21 -1.00 -10.59
C GLN A 120 20.53 -0.79 -11.95
N ASP A 121 19.81 0.33 -12.15
CA ASP A 121 19.08 0.68 -13.38
C ASP A 121 17.84 -0.21 -13.66
N PHE A 122 17.14 -0.60 -12.58
CA PHE A 122 15.82 -1.24 -12.66
C PHE A 122 15.82 -2.49 -13.57
N GLU A 123 14.81 -2.64 -14.42
CA GLU A 123 14.65 -3.75 -15.37
C GLU A 123 15.65 -3.73 -16.52
N ARG A 124 16.34 -2.60 -16.75
CA ARG A 124 17.42 -2.47 -17.74
C ARG A 124 18.77 -2.90 -17.17
N GLY A 125 18.84 -3.00 -15.84
CA GLY A 125 20.00 -3.43 -15.10
C GLY A 125 20.38 -4.89 -15.34
N PRO A 126 21.53 -5.32 -14.79
CA PRO A 126 22.00 -6.70 -14.91
C PRO A 126 21.06 -7.73 -14.23
N LEU A 127 20.19 -7.28 -13.33
CA LEU A 127 19.22 -8.14 -12.65
C LEU A 127 17.93 -8.35 -13.45
N GLY A 128 17.63 -7.50 -14.44
CA GLY A 128 16.39 -7.56 -15.21
C GLY A 128 15.13 -7.40 -14.33
N TYR A 129 14.03 -7.98 -14.79
CA TYR A 129 12.77 -8.01 -14.03
C TYR A 129 12.85 -8.90 -12.80
N PRO A 130 12.12 -8.55 -11.72
CA PRO A 130 11.93 -9.45 -10.60
C PRO A 130 11.25 -10.76 -11.05
N VAL A 131 11.66 -11.86 -10.42
CA VAL A 131 11.16 -13.24 -10.67
C VAL A 131 10.44 -13.85 -9.46
N SER A 132 10.43 -13.13 -8.34
CA SER A 132 9.77 -13.56 -7.11
C SER A 132 9.53 -12.37 -6.20
N ASP A 133 8.50 -12.46 -5.38
CA ASP A 133 8.20 -11.47 -4.36
C ASP A 133 9.28 -11.46 -3.24
N PRO A 134 9.36 -10.39 -2.43
CA PRO A 134 10.15 -10.36 -1.22
C PRO A 134 9.62 -11.37 -0.19
N HIS A 135 10.48 -12.30 0.20
CA HIS A 135 10.17 -13.25 1.26
C HIS A 135 11.13 -13.01 2.44
N PRO A 136 10.64 -13.00 3.69
CA PRO A 136 11.51 -12.93 4.85
C PRO A 136 12.57 -14.01 4.78
N ARG A 137 13.84 -13.65 5.03
CA ARG A 137 14.87 -14.68 5.23
C ARG A 137 14.46 -15.49 6.45
N GLY A 138 14.15 -16.77 6.25
CA GLY A 138 13.82 -17.68 7.34
C GLY A 138 14.87 -17.56 8.44
N ARG A 139 14.42 -17.38 9.69
CA ARG A 139 15.34 -17.34 10.83
C ARG A 139 16.15 -18.62 10.76
N ARG A 140 17.47 -18.50 10.55
CA ARG A 140 18.36 -19.66 10.72
C ARG A 140 18.17 -20.10 12.17
N HIS A 141 17.52 -21.24 12.38
CA HIS A 141 17.64 -21.91 13.66
C HIS A 141 19.14 -22.05 13.92
N PRO A 142 19.68 -21.54 15.03
CA PRO A 142 21.08 -21.75 15.34
C PRO A 142 21.30 -23.25 15.29
N ARG A 143 22.13 -23.69 14.33
CA ARG A 143 22.50 -25.10 14.14
C ARG A 143 22.99 -25.56 15.51
N ARG A 144 22.21 -26.38 16.21
CA ARG A 144 22.67 -27.05 17.43
C ARG A 144 23.86 -27.88 16.99
N LEU A 145 25.07 -27.40 17.27
CA LEU A 145 26.28 -28.16 17.08
C LEU A 145 26.13 -29.44 17.93
N PRO A 146 26.25 -30.64 17.34
CA PRO A 146 26.23 -31.87 18.12
C PRO A 146 27.56 -31.93 18.88
N GLY A 147 27.53 -31.59 20.18
CA GLY A 147 28.74 -31.69 20.99
C GLY A 147 28.81 -30.73 22.17
N ARG A 148 27.84 -30.78 23.07
CA ARG A 148 28.13 -30.58 24.51
C ARG A 148 26.96 -31.14 25.31
N GLN A 149 27.13 -32.39 25.70
CA GLN A 149 26.31 -32.99 26.74
C GLN A 149 26.61 -32.20 28.03
N PRO A 150 25.62 -31.57 28.67
CA PRO A 150 25.86 -30.99 29.98
C PRO A 150 26.19 -32.15 30.93
N ASP A 151 27.36 -32.08 31.57
CA ASP A 151 27.76 -33.01 32.62
C ASP A 151 26.66 -33.08 33.67
N ARG A 152 25.93 -34.19 33.69
CA ARG A 152 24.98 -34.49 34.76
C ARG A 152 25.80 -34.98 35.95
N HIS A 153 26.23 -34.04 36.79
CA HIS A 153 26.67 -34.39 38.13
C HIS A 153 25.55 -35.15 38.85
N ARG A 154 25.89 -36.36 39.25
CA ARG A 154 25.08 -37.29 40.06
C ARG A 154 24.61 -36.59 41.33
N HIS A 155 23.30 -36.49 41.51
CA HIS A 155 22.70 -36.50 42.85
C HIS A 155 21.79 -37.72 42.98
N ARG A 156 22.09 -38.53 43.99
CA ARG A 156 21.37 -39.73 44.42
C ARG A 156 19.94 -39.40 44.91
N PRO A 157 19.02 -40.37 44.89
CA PRO A 157 17.62 -40.18 45.27
C PRO A 157 17.43 -40.32 46.78
N GLY A 158 16.49 -39.56 47.34
CA GLY A 158 16.04 -39.71 48.71
C GLY A 158 14.59 -39.25 48.90
N GLY A 159 13.68 -40.23 49.00
CA GLY A 159 12.60 -40.27 50.00
C GLY A 159 11.31 -39.44 49.77
N PRO A 160 10.11 -40.05 49.91
CA PRO A 160 8.82 -39.42 49.60
C PRO A 160 8.18 -38.71 50.81
N GLY A 161 7.38 -37.68 50.54
CA GLY A 161 6.57 -36.95 51.52
C GLY A 161 5.24 -36.52 50.90
N ASP A 162 4.18 -37.02 51.51
CA ASP A 162 2.78 -37.12 51.10
C ASP A 162 1.94 -35.81 51.26
N ARG A 163 0.72 -35.85 50.70
CA ARG A 163 -0.52 -35.11 51.04
C ARG A 163 -0.81 -33.73 50.41
N GLY A 164 -1.74 -33.77 49.44
CA GLY A 164 -3.14 -33.39 49.70
C GLY A 164 -3.65 -32.03 49.16
N GLY A 165 -4.80 -32.07 48.46
CA GLY A 165 -5.79 -30.99 48.56
C GLY A 165 -6.35 -30.41 47.27
N SER A 166 -7.32 -31.11 46.67
CA SER A 166 -8.32 -30.54 45.76
C SER A 166 -8.99 -29.29 46.35
N ARG A 167 -9.20 -28.23 45.55
CA ARG A 167 -10.44 -27.43 45.58
C ARG A 167 -10.86 -26.99 44.19
N ARG A 168 -12.09 -27.37 43.88
CA ARG A 168 -12.90 -27.02 42.72
C ARG A 168 -13.51 -25.62 42.85
N MET A 169 -14.13 -25.20 41.74
CA MET A 169 -15.24 -24.24 41.59
C MET A 169 -14.81 -22.77 41.55
N ASN A 170 -15.40 -21.90 40.74
CA ASN A 170 -16.72 -21.90 40.09
C ASN A 170 -16.82 -20.77 39.03
N ALA A 171 -17.61 -21.06 38.00
CA ALA A 171 -18.17 -20.10 37.05
C ALA A 171 -19.11 -19.10 37.73
N ARG A 172 -19.15 -17.86 37.23
CA ARG A 172 -20.32 -16.98 37.40
C ARG A 172 -20.48 -16.01 36.22
N THR A 173 -21.51 -16.34 35.45
CA THR A 173 -22.29 -15.51 34.52
C THR A 173 -22.86 -14.25 35.18
N LEU A 174 -22.80 -13.12 34.48
CA LEU A 174 -23.78 -12.00 34.48
C LEU A 174 -23.58 -11.28 33.12
N ARG A 175 -24.37 -11.50 32.07
CA ARG A 175 -25.74 -10.99 31.80
C ARG A 175 -25.99 -9.54 32.22
N GLY A 176 -26.14 -8.68 31.21
CA GLY A 176 -27.19 -7.66 31.18
C GLY A 176 -26.71 -6.22 31.16
N GLY A 177 -27.29 -5.42 30.26
CA GLY A 177 -27.45 -3.99 30.50
C GLY A 177 -27.08 -3.06 29.35
N VAL A 178 -27.87 -3.09 28.27
CA VAL A 178 -28.08 -1.91 27.42
C VAL A 178 -28.70 -0.81 28.29
N LEU A 179 -28.16 0.41 28.26
CA LEU A 179 -28.97 1.62 28.39
C LEU A 179 -28.27 2.84 27.80
N LEU A 180 -28.91 3.30 26.74
CA LEU A 180 -28.80 4.57 26.04
C LEU A 180 -29.27 5.70 26.97
N THR A 181 -28.45 6.73 27.18
CA THR A 181 -28.95 8.01 27.73
C THR A 181 -28.32 9.19 27.00
N LEU A 182 -29.14 9.76 26.12
CA LEU A 182 -29.00 11.07 25.49
C LEU A 182 -29.38 12.15 26.51
N ALA A 183 -28.54 13.17 26.71
CA ALA A 183 -28.92 14.40 27.42
C ALA A 183 -28.26 15.62 26.75
N LEU A 184 -29.08 16.41 26.07
CA LEU A 184 -28.80 17.79 25.70
C LEU A 184 -29.09 18.70 26.91
N LEU A 185 -28.24 19.70 27.16
CA LEU A 185 -28.56 21.15 27.19
C LEU A 185 -27.44 21.97 27.88
N LEU A 186 -26.99 23.02 27.19
CA LEU A 186 -26.22 24.20 27.67
C LEU A 186 -27.14 25.11 28.55
N PRO A 187 -26.77 26.34 29.04
CA PRO A 187 -25.53 27.15 28.89
C PRO A 187 -25.02 27.91 30.15
N GLY A 188 -23.79 28.44 30.04
CA GLY A 188 -23.45 29.83 30.39
C GLY A 188 -23.13 30.18 31.85
N CYS A 189 -21.87 30.59 32.10
CA CYS A 189 -21.59 31.66 33.07
C CYS A 189 -20.29 32.41 32.70
N THR A 190 -20.44 33.73 32.71
CA THR A 190 -19.47 34.78 32.40
C THR A 190 -18.45 34.98 33.52
N SER A 191 -17.22 35.40 33.20
CA SER A 191 -16.53 36.55 33.83
C SER A 191 -15.04 36.59 33.42
N GLY A 192 -14.59 37.71 32.85
CA GLY A 192 -13.18 38.13 32.84
C GLY A 192 -12.72 38.60 34.24
N PRO A 193 -11.45 39.02 34.42
CA PRO A 193 -10.92 40.21 33.75
C PRO A 193 -9.45 40.15 33.27
N ASP A 194 -9.13 41.21 32.54
CA ASP A 194 -7.91 41.65 31.86
C ASP A 194 -6.70 41.86 32.79
N VAL A 195 -5.50 41.40 32.40
CA VAL A 195 -4.22 41.94 32.86
C VAL A 195 -3.16 41.83 31.75
N THR A 196 -2.78 43.00 31.25
CA THR A 196 -1.60 43.28 30.42
C THR A 196 -0.30 42.88 31.12
N ALA A 197 0.61 42.18 30.44
CA ALA A 197 2.04 42.53 30.29
C ALA A 197 2.99 41.35 30.02
N ALA A 198 4.04 41.70 29.29
CA ALA A 198 5.40 41.12 29.29
C ALA A 198 5.68 39.89 28.40
N ALA A 199 6.34 40.21 27.28
CA ALA A 199 7.25 39.33 26.58
C ALA A 199 8.36 38.81 27.51
N SER A 200 8.67 37.52 27.42
CA SER A 200 10.05 37.00 27.51
C SER A 200 10.13 35.57 27.00
N THR A 201 11.06 35.42 26.07
CA THR A 201 11.64 34.24 25.44
C THR A 201 11.93 33.10 26.41
N THR A 202 11.54 31.86 26.07
CA THR A 202 12.28 30.65 26.48
C THR A 202 12.04 29.51 25.49
N SER A 203 13.19 28.95 25.09
CA SER A 203 13.46 27.84 24.17
C SER A 203 12.87 26.50 24.63
N GLY A 204 12.42 25.65 23.69
CA GLY A 204 12.13 24.25 23.98
C GLY A 204 11.40 23.46 22.89
N SER A 205 12.17 22.81 22.01
CA SER A 205 11.86 21.55 21.30
C SER A 205 10.70 21.51 20.28
N ARG A 206 11.04 21.78 19.00
CA ARG A 206 10.23 21.37 17.84
C ARG A 206 10.38 19.87 17.57
N PRO A 207 9.33 19.11 17.24
CA PRO A 207 9.46 17.83 16.58
C PRO A 207 9.93 18.04 15.13
N SER A 208 11.01 17.38 14.74
CA SER A 208 11.50 17.34 13.36
C SER A 208 10.54 16.54 12.48
N SER A 209 9.50 17.21 11.98
CA SER A 209 8.74 16.76 10.81
C SER A 209 9.46 17.29 9.58
N ASP A 210 10.47 16.56 9.11
CA ASP A 210 11.04 16.84 7.79
C ASP A 210 10.07 16.25 6.75
N PRO A 211 9.40 17.05 5.90
CA PRO A 211 8.54 16.50 4.86
C PRO A 211 9.40 15.73 3.85
N SER A 212 8.96 14.53 3.48
CA SER A 212 9.57 13.76 2.39
C SER A 212 9.82 14.65 1.16
N PRO A 213 10.98 14.52 0.49
CA PRO A 213 11.26 15.31 -0.70
C PRO A 213 10.19 15.06 -1.78
N PRO A 214 9.78 16.09 -2.54
CA PRO A 214 8.78 15.93 -3.58
C PRO A 214 9.27 14.93 -4.64
N PRO A 215 8.37 14.14 -5.25
CA PRO A 215 8.73 13.23 -6.33
C PRO A 215 9.37 14.03 -7.48
N SER A 216 10.41 13.46 -8.09
CA SER A 216 11.10 14.08 -9.23
C SER A 216 10.11 14.44 -10.34
N PRO A 217 10.29 15.59 -11.02
CA PRO A 217 9.37 16.02 -12.07
C PRO A 217 9.33 14.98 -13.20
N LEU A 218 8.12 14.67 -13.66
CA LEU A 218 7.88 13.78 -14.79
C LEU A 218 8.64 14.30 -16.03
N PRO A 219 9.18 13.40 -16.88
CA PRO A 219 9.80 13.81 -18.13
C PRO A 219 8.76 14.51 -19.03
N THR A 220 9.10 15.70 -19.51
CA THR A 220 8.27 16.48 -20.43
C THR A 220 7.95 15.64 -21.68
N PRO A 221 6.68 15.54 -22.12
CA PRO A 221 6.36 14.80 -23.34
C PRO A 221 7.06 15.45 -24.54
N LEU A 222 7.71 14.64 -25.37
CA LEU A 222 8.28 15.10 -26.64
C LEU A 222 7.18 15.72 -27.51
N PRO A 223 7.48 16.79 -28.27
CA PRO A 223 6.52 17.38 -29.19
C PRO A 223 6.10 16.36 -30.26
N THR A 224 4.79 16.25 -30.47
CA THR A 224 4.19 15.40 -31.51
C THR A 224 4.74 15.78 -32.88
N PRO A 225 5.23 14.83 -33.70
CA PRO A 225 5.67 15.14 -35.05
C PRO A 225 4.49 15.65 -35.89
N LEU A 226 4.69 16.77 -36.59
CA LEU A 226 3.72 17.32 -37.54
C LEU A 226 3.38 16.30 -38.64
N PRO A 227 2.12 16.23 -39.11
CA PRO A 227 1.76 15.38 -40.22
C PRO A 227 2.54 15.80 -41.47
N THR A 228 3.17 14.82 -42.12
CA THR A 228 3.86 15.01 -43.39
C THR A 228 2.83 15.38 -44.47
N PRO A 229 2.99 16.50 -45.21
CA PRO A 229 2.08 16.82 -46.29
C PRO A 229 2.23 15.77 -47.41
N THR A 230 1.12 15.11 -47.75
CA THR A 230 1.02 14.22 -48.91
C THR A 230 1.37 15.01 -50.18
N PRO A 231 2.31 14.54 -51.03
CA PRO A 231 2.57 15.20 -52.30
C PRO A 231 1.34 15.06 -53.20
N ALA A 232 0.72 16.20 -53.53
CA ALA A 232 -0.27 16.28 -54.59
C ALA A 232 0.42 15.89 -55.91
N GLY A 233 -0.03 14.77 -56.48
CA GLY A 233 0.45 14.28 -57.76
C GLY A 233 0.24 15.31 -58.86
N SER A 234 1.32 15.65 -59.54
CA SER A 234 1.32 16.33 -60.83
C SER A 234 0.66 15.47 -61.90
N ALA A 235 -0.29 16.05 -62.62
CA ALA A 235 -0.67 15.75 -64.01
C ALA A 235 -1.55 16.94 -64.44
N GLU A 236 -0.97 18.05 -64.87
CA GLU A 236 -0.37 18.32 -66.18
C GLU A 236 -1.34 18.04 -67.34
N ALA A 237 -1.64 19.14 -68.03
CA ALA A 237 -2.53 19.29 -69.16
C ALA A 237 -1.97 18.66 -70.43
N ALA A 238 -2.86 18.10 -71.26
CA ALA A 238 -2.94 18.30 -72.71
C ALA A 238 -4.18 17.58 -73.25
#